data_AF-A0A1I2WAA4-F1
#
_entry.id   AF-A0A1I2WAA4-F1
#
_cell.length_a   1.000
_cell.length_b   1.000
_cell.length_c   1.000
_cell.angle_alpha   90.00
_cell.angle_beta   90.00
_cell.angle_gamma   90.00
#
_symmetry.space_group_name_H-M   'P 1'
#
loop_
_entity.id
_entity.type
_entity.pdbx_description
1 polymer ?
#
loop_
_entity_poly.entity_id
_entity_poly.type
_entity_poly.pdbx_seq_one_letter_code
_entity_poly.pdbx_strand_id
1 'polypeptide(L)'
;MTIYTFYHESDGKRTISDAYNKPIATIQAESIEQAAEQFSEKYALKLVDFESLLQGDYRVYTRTTRPLWKRHEQIYYVKSEV
;
A
#
# COMPACT_ATOMS: atom_id res chain seq x y z
N MET A 1 -6.43 7.60 16.50
CA MET A 1 -5.28 7.59 15.57
C MET A 1 -4.91 6.14 15.39
N THR A 2 -4.93 5.63 14.16
CA THR A 2 -4.87 4.19 13.85
C THR A 2 -3.51 3.87 13.24
N ILE A 3 -2.99 2.68 13.54
CA ILE A 3 -1.74 2.20 12.96
C ILE A 3 -2.05 1.42 11.68
N TYR A 4 -1.49 1.84 10.56
CA TYR A 4 -1.61 1.18 9.26
C TYR A 4 -0.28 0.57 8.86
N THR A 5 -0.23 -0.75 8.72
CA THR A 5 0.98 -1.48 8.32
C THR A 5 0.83 -2.02 6.92
N PHE A 6 1.74 -1.61 6.03
CA PHE A 6 1.73 -1.91 4.60
C PHE A 6 2.61 -3.13 4.29
N TYR A 7 2.08 -4.04 3.49
CA TYR A 7 2.75 -5.25 3.01
C TYR A 7 2.67 -5.33 1.48
N HIS A 8 3.67 -5.92 0.83
CA HIS A 8 3.73 -5.94 -0.63
C HIS A 8 2.89 -7.09 -1.18
N GLU A 9 1.71 -6.82 -1.73
CA GLU A 9 0.84 -7.90 -2.23
C GLU A 9 1.23 -8.34 -3.65
N SER A 10 1.36 -7.40 -4.58
CA SER A 10 1.60 -7.69 -5.99
C SER A 10 2.33 -6.54 -6.68
N ASP A 11 3.20 -6.86 -7.64
CA ASP A 11 3.91 -5.89 -8.49
C ASP A 11 3.24 -5.72 -9.87
N GLY A 12 1.99 -6.16 -10.00
CA GLY A 12 1.22 -6.12 -11.25
C GLY A 12 1.63 -7.18 -12.27
N LYS A 13 2.65 -8.01 -11.99
CA LYS A 13 3.04 -9.14 -12.84
C LYS A 13 2.90 -10.47 -12.13
N ARG A 14 3.16 -10.51 -10.82
CA ARG A 14 3.10 -11.72 -10.00
C ARG A 14 2.68 -11.37 -8.57
N THR A 15 1.86 -12.22 -7.98
CA THR A 15 1.67 -12.23 -6.52
C THR A 15 3.00 -12.57 -5.87
N ILE A 16 3.42 -11.79 -4.87
CA ILE A 16 4.67 -12.04 -4.15
C ILE A 16 4.42 -13.15 -3.13
N SER A 17 5.22 -14.22 -3.14
CA SER A 17 5.03 -15.38 -2.26
C SER A 17 5.16 -15.02 -0.77
N ASP A 18 5.91 -13.97 -0.44
CA ASP A 18 6.11 -13.44 0.91
C ASP A 18 5.23 -12.22 1.22
N ALA A 19 4.14 -12.03 0.47
CA ALA A 19 3.35 -10.79 0.41
C ALA A 19 2.85 -10.21 1.74
N TYR A 20 2.94 -10.97 2.84
CA TYR A 20 2.40 -10.59 4.16
C TYR A 20 3.39 -10.84 5.30
N ASN A 21 4.58 -11.38 5.01
CA ASN A 21 5.54 -11.80 6.04
C ASN A 21 6.45 -10.65 6.49
N LYS A 22 6.61 -9.61 5.67
CA LYS A 22 7.49 -8.47 5.96
C LYS A 22 6.78 -7.14 5.74
N PRO A 23 6.58 -6.33 6.80
CA PRO A 23 6.02 -5.01 6.63
C PRO A 23 7.03 -4.12 5.89
N ILE A 24 6.53 -3.37 4.91
CA ILE A 24 7.30 -2.36 4.18
C ILE A 24 7.38 -1.07 4.99
N ALA A 25 6.25 -0.68 5.58
CA ALA A 25 6.09 0.56 6.31
C ALA A 25 4.95 0.44 7.32
N THR A 26 5.07 1.21 8.38
CA THR A 26 4.00 1.47 9.34
C THR A 26 3.78 2.97 9.41
N ILE A 27 2.53 3.40 9.29
CA ILE A 27 2.11 4.81 9.25
C ILE A 27 0.99 5.00 10.26
N GLN A 28 1.10 6.05 11.08
CA GLN A 28 0.02 6.48 11.97
C GLN A 28 -0.77 7.58 11.27
N ALA A 29 -2.07 7.40 11.16
CA ALA A 29 -2.96 8.35 10.50
C ALA A 29 -4.37 8.31 11.10
N GLU A 30 -5.20 9.28 10.73
CA GLU A 30 -6.61 9.32 11.12
C GLU A 30 -7.49 8.44 10.22
N SER A 31 -7.08 8.23 8.96
CA SER A 31 -7.79 7.44 7.97
C SER A 31 -6.83 6.65 7.07
N ILE A 32 -7.36 5.61 6.39
CA ILE A 32 -6.60 4.85 5.39
C ILE A 32 -6.17 5.73 4.22
N GLU A 33 -7.00 6.69 3.80
CA GLU A 33 -6.70 7.63 2.72
C GLU A 33 -5.43 8.43 3.06
N GLN A 34 -5.40 9.03 4.25
CA GLN A 34 -4.25 9.79 4.72
C GLN A 34 -3.00 8.90 4.86
N ALA A 35 -3.15 7.65 5.33
CA ALA A 35 -2.05 6.72 5.42
C ALA A 35 -1.49 6.35 4.02
N ALA A 36 -2.37 6.12 3.05
CA ALA A 36 -2.01 5.74 1.68
C ALA A 36 -1.33 6.88 0.92
N GLU A 37 -1.75 8.13 1.15
CA GLU A 37 -1.08 9.32 0.61
C GLU A 37 0.34 9.45 1.17
N GLN A 38 0.50 9.42 2.50
CA GLN A 38 1.81 9.49 3.15
C GLN A 38 2.74 8.36 2.69
N PHE A 39 2.20 7.14 2.55
CA PHE A 39 2.94 6.02 2.01
C PHE A 39 3.40 6.30 0.57
N SER A 40 2.49 6.74 -0.29
CA SER A 40 2.78 6.98 -1.70
C SER A 40 3.87 8.04 -1.87
N GLU A 41 3.79 9.14 -1.13
CA GLU A 41 4.81 10.20 -1.13
C GLU A 41 6.18 9.67 -0.68
N LYS A 42 6.23 8.95 0.46
CA LYS A 42 7.47 8.41 1.02
C LYS A 42 8.22 7.49 0.05
N TYR A 43 7.49 6.71 -0.76
CA TYR A 43 8.07 5.75 -1.70
C TYR A 43 8.11 6.24 -3.16
N ALA A 44 7.81 7.54 -3.40
CA ALA A 44 7.74 8.13 -4.74
C ALA A 44 6.78 7.37 -5.69
N LEU A 45 5.66 6.94 -5.13
CA LEU A 45 4.54 6.30 -5.83
C LEU A 45 3.43 7.33 -6.01
N LYS A 46 2.54 7.08 -6.98
CA LYS A 46 1.29 7.80 -7.09
C LYS A 46 0.17 6.89 -6.62
N LEU A 47 -0.59 7.35 -5.62
CA LEU A 47 -1.84 6.72 -5.20
C LEU A 47 -2.80 6.71 -6.39
N VAL A 48 -3.38 5.53 -6.65
CA VAL A 48 -4.38 5.33 -7.69
C VAL A 48 -5.74 5.17 -7.05
N ASP A 49 -5.86 4.25 -6.09
CA ASP A 49 -7.11 3.95 -5.39
C ASP A 49 -6.83 3.15 -4.10
N PHE A 50 -7.86 2.95 -3.29
CA PHE A 50 -7.85 1.98 -2.19
C PHE A 50 -9.24 1.36 -2.00
N GLU A 51 -9.29 0.12 -1.51
CA GLU A 51 -10.54 -0.57 -1.16
C GLU A 51 -10.47 -1.12 0.26
N SER A 52 -11.63 -1.20 0.91
CA SER A 52 -11.77 -1.92 2.18
C SER A 52 -11.91 -3.42 1.94
N LEU A 53 -11.25 -4.18 2.80
CA LEU A 53 -11.35 -5.64 2.86
C LEU A 53 -12.15 -6.05 4.11
N LEU A 54 -12.33 -7.36 4.27
CA LEU A 54 -12.93 -7.91 5.49
C LEU A 54 -12.06 -7.57 6.71
N GLN A 55 -12.68 -7.54 7.88
CA GLN A 55 -12.01 -7.37 9.19
C GLN A 55 -11.29 -6.02 9.39
N GLY A 56 -11.59 -5.00 8.58
CA GLY A 56 -11.02 -3.67 8.73
C GLY A 56 -9.64 -3.51 8.10
N ASP A 57 -9.23 -4.46 7.26
CA ASP A 57 -8.04 -4.34 6.44
C ASP A 57 -8.35 -3.59 5.13
N TYR A 58 -7.30 -3.26 4.38
CA TYR A 58 -7.43 -2.52 3.13
C TYR A 58 -6.45 -3.04 2.07
N ARG A 59 -6.75 -2.68 0.82
CA ARG A 59 -5.81 -2.81 -0.28
C ARG A 59 -5.60 -1.45 -0.92
N VAL A 60 -4.34 -1.08 -1.13
CA VAL A 60 -3.92 0.20 -1.70
C VAL A 60 -3.26 -0.05 -3.05
N TYR A 61 -3.75 0.65 -4.05
CA TYR A 61 -3.29 0.57 -5.43
C TYR A 61 -2.43 1.80 -5.74
N THR A 62 -1.21 1.59 -6.18
CA THR A 62 -0.31 2.68 -6.57
C THR A 62 0.34 2.40 -7.92
N ARG A 63 0.99 3.44 -8.47
CA ARG A 63 1.80 3.33 -9.68
C ARG A 63 3.14 4.03 -9.50
N THR A 64 4.19 3.48 -10.10
CA THR A 64 5.50 4.13 -10.09
C THR A 64 5.45 5.48 -10.83
N THR A 65 5.96 6.54 -10.20
CA THR A 65 6.04 7.87 -10.84
C THR A 65 7.27 8.02 -11.73
N ARG A 66 8.23 7.08 -11.66
CA ARG A 66 9.53 7.17 -12.34
C ARG A 66 9.40 6.89 -13.85
N PRO A 67 9.78 7.83 -14.74
CA PRO A 67 9.50 7.76 -16.17
C PRO A 67 10.29 6.71 -16.96
N LEU A 68 11.40 6.18 -16.41
CA LEU A 68 12.21 5.13 -17.04
C LEU A 68 11.83 3.70 -16.64
N TRP A 69 11.02 3.52 -15.58
CA TRP A 69 10.51 2.20 -15.25
C TRP A 69 9.17 2.00 -15.93
N LYS A 70 8.97 0.80 -16.51
CA LYS A 70 7.65 0.39 -17.01
C LYS A 70 6.62 0.66 -15.91
N ARG A 71 5.55 1.39 -16.26
CA ARG A 71 4.45 1.74 -15.36
C ARG A 71 3.78 0.45 -14.89
N HIS A 72 4.21 -0.06 -13.75
CA HIS A 72 3.61 -1.22 -13.12
C HIS A 72 2.76 -0.73 -11.97
N GLU A 73 1.52 -1.19 -11.95
CA GLU A 73 0.65 -1.03 -10.79
C GLU A 73 1.19 -1.90 -9.68
N GLN A 74 1.32 -1.32 -8.49
CA GLN A 74 1.76 -2.00 -7.29
C GLN A 74 0.60 -2.02 -6.32
N ILE A 75 0.37 -3.20 -5.74
CA ILE A 75 -0.73 -3.45 -4.82
C ILE A 75 -0.12 -3.73 -3.46
N TYR A 76 -0.63 -3.04 -2.45
CA TYR A 76 -0.23 -3.19 -1.07
C TYR A 76 -1.42 -3.62 -0.24
N TYR A 77 -1.26 -4.67 0.56
CA TYR A 77 -2.20 -4.99 1.62
C TYR A 77 -1.87 -4.16 2.85
N VAL A 78 -2.91 -3.67 3.53
CA VAL A 78 -2.77 -2.81 4.69
C VAL A 78 -3.59 -3.37 5.83
N LYS A 79 -2.90 -3.72 6.91
CA LYS A 79 -3.54 -4.10 8.16
C LYS A 79 -3.74 -2.87 9.03
N SER A 80 -4.95 -2.68 9.55
CA SER A 80 -5.23 -1.63 10.53
C SER A 80 -5.26 -2.20 11.95
N GLU A 81 -4.63 -1.49 12.89
CA GLU A 81 -4.66 -1.81 14.32
C GLU A 81 -5.16 -0.57 15.07
N VAL A 82 -6.25 -0.76 15.81
CA VAL A 82 -6.90 0.26 16.66
C VAL A 82 -6.36 0.20 18.07
#